data_AF-A0A9E5NWK4-F1
#
_entry.id   AF-A0A9E5NWK4-F1
#
_cell.length_a   1.000
_cell.length_b   1.000
_cell.length_c   1.000
_cell.angle_alpha   90.00
_cell.angle_beta   90.00
_cell.angle_gamma   90.00
#
_symmetry.space_group_name_H-M   'P 1'
#
loop_
_entity.id
_entity.type
_entity.pdbx_description
1 polymer ?
#
loop_
_entity_poly.entity_id
_entity_poly.type
_entity_poly.pdbx_seq_one_letter_code
_entity_poly.pdbx_strand_id
1 'polypeptide(L)' 'RTGSISKSFTAVLMMQLVERGIFELDDPVVEYFPEIGHLADPPADMKPITFRMMASHTAGLIREPDLR' A
#
# COMPACT_ATOMS: atom_id res chain seq x y z
N ARG A 1 19.59 10.53 -9.64
CA ARG A 1 18.21 10.63 -9.12
C ARG A 1 17.46 9.36 -9.57
N THR A 2 16.94 8.55 -8.66
CA THR A 2 16.44 7.19 -8.99
C THR A 2 14.95 7.17 -9.38
N GLY A 3 14.13 8.11 -8.91
CA GLY A 3 12.74 8.26 -9.36
C GLY A 3 11.90 6.99 -9.19
N SER A 4 11.00 6.71 -10.13
CA SER A 4 10.14 5.51 -10.07
C SER A 4 10.89 4.17 -10.21
N ILE A 5 12.17 4.17 -10.58
CA ILE A 5 12.98 2.94 -10.65
C ILE A 5 13.07 2.27 -9.27
N SER A 6 13.00 3.05 -8.18
CA SER A 6 12.98 2.53 -6.81
C SER A 6 11.75 1.65 -6.49
N LYS A 7 10.67 1.69 -7.28
CA LYS A 7 9.47 0.86 -7.05
C LYS A 7 9.76 -0.62 -7.25
N SER A 8 10.51 -0.99 -8.28
CA SER A 8 10.86 -2.39 -8.54
C SER A 8 11.72 -2.96 -7.41
N PHE A 9 12.66 -2.18 -6.89
CA PHE A 9 13.45 -2.57 -5.72
C PHE A 9 12.57 -2.79 -4.49
N THR A 10 11.64 -1.87 -4.22
CA THR A 10 10.69 -1.98 -3.10
C THR A 10 9.76 -3.18 -3.26
N ALA A 11 9.30 -3.48 -4.48
CA ALA A 11 8.46 -4.63 -4.76
C ALA A 11 9.19 -5.95 -4.48
N VAL A 12 10.48 -6.05 -4.81
CA VAL A 12 11.30 -7.23 -4.47
C VAL A 12 11.41 -7.40 -2.95
N LEU A 13 11.69 -6.33 -2.20
CA LEU A 13 11.74 -6.38 -0.74
C LEU A 13 10.39 -6.80 -0.14
N MET A 14 9.29 -6.29 -0.67
CA MET A 14 7.94 -6.67 -0.26
C MET A 14 7.71 -8.17 -0.44
N MET A 15 8.08 -8.75 -1.58
CA MET A 15 7.93 -10.20 -1.82
C MET A 15 8.83 -11.05 -0.92
N GLN A 16 10.03 -10.57 -0.56
CA GLN A 16 10.90 -11.26 0.41
C GLN A 16 10.28 -11.30 1.81
N LEU A 17 9.52 -10.28 2.21
CA LEU A 17 8.79 -10.27 3.49
C LEU A 17 7.58 -11.21 3.46
N VAL A 18 6.89 -11.30 2.31
CA VAL A 18 5.82 -12.29 2.08
C VAL A 18 6.36 -13.72 2.17
N GLU A 19 7.49 -14.02 1.54
CA GLU A 19 8.14 -15.34 1.62
C GLU A 19 8.52 -15.72 3.06
N ARG A 20 8.87 -14.74 3.88
CA ARG A 20 9.18 -14.93 5.31
C ARG A 20 7.94 -15.02 6.21
N GLY A 21 6.74 -14.87 5.66
CA GLY A 21 5.49 -14.90 6.42
C GLY A 21 5.29 -13.72 7.36
N ILE A 22 5.89 -12.55 7.06
CA ILE A 22 5.70 -11.34 7.88
C ILE A 22 4.31 -10.73 7.65
N PHE A 23 3.83 -10.79 6.41
CA PHE A 23 2.47 -10.43 5.98
C PHE A 23 2.15 -11.15 4.66
N GLU A 24 0.88 -11.27 4.33
CA GLU A 24 0.38 -11.73 3.04
C GLU A 24 0.00 -10.55 2.13
N LEU A 25 0.00 -10.79 0.82
CA LEU A 25 -0.31 -9.72 -0.14
C LEU A 25 -1.74 -9.18 -0.01
N ASP A 26 -2.66 -10.00 0.49
CA ASP A 26 -4.06 -9.65 0.65
C ASP A 26 -4.41 -9.17 2.05
N ASP A 27 -3.42 -9.04 2.94
CA ASP A 27 -3.61 -8.46 4.26
C ASP A 27 -3.95 -6.96 4.15
N PRO A 28 -4.88 -6.47 4.99
CA PRO A 28 -5.15 -5.04 5.11
C PRO A 28 -3.92 -4.29 5.62
N VAL A 29 -3.47 -3.28 4.88
CA VAL A 29 -2.26 -2.50 5.22
C VAL A 29 -2.44 -1.76 6.56
N VAL A 30 -3.67 -1.40 6.92
CA VAL A 30 -4.02 -0.72 8.18
C VAL A 30 -3.69 -1.55 9.43
N GLU A 31 -3.63 -2.88 9.32
CA GLU A 31 -3.21 -3.75 10.43
C GLU A 31 -1.74 -3.56 10.81
N TYR A 32 -0.93 -3.13 9.84
CA TYR A 32 0.51 -2.87 10.00
C TYR A 32 0.83 -1.38 10.16
N PHE A 33 -0.01 -0.51 9.59
CA PHE A 33 0.15 0.95 9.58
C PHE A 33 -1.18 1.63 9.93
N PRO A 34 -1.55 1.70 11.22
CA PRO A 34 -2.85 2.23 11.66
C PRO A 34 -3.14 3.65 11.20
N GLU A 35 -2.10 4.47 10.99
CA GLU A 35 -2.22 5.83 10.46
C GLU A 35 -2.86 5.91 9.08
N ILE A 36 -2.82 4.83 8.29
CA ILE A 36 -3.47 4.76 6.98
C ILE A 36 -5.00 4.81 7.11
N GLY A 37 -5.55 4.36 8.24
CA GLY A 37 -6.97 4.49 8.53
C GLY A 37 -7.47 5.94 8.59
N HIS A 38 -6.57 6.92 8.72
CA HIS A 38 -6.91 8.34 8.75
C HIS A 38 -6.66 9.07 7.41
N LEU A 39 -6.13 8.39 6.39
CA LEU A 39 -5.74 9.03 5.12
C LEU A 39 -6.93 9.33 4.19
N ALA A 40 -8.12 8.83 4.51
CA ALA A 40 -9.33 9.08 3.73
C ALA A 40 -10.57 9.10 4.64
N ASP A 41 -11.60 9.82 4.21
CA ASP A 41 -12.99 9.48 4.52
C ASP A 41 -13.47 8.49 3.44
N PRO A 42 -13.11 7.20 3.52
CA PRO A 42 -13.54 6.25 2.50
C PRO A 42 -15.07 6.14 2.52
N PRO A 43 -15.71 5.90 1.36
CA PRO A 43 -17.09 5.45 1.32
C PRO A 43 -17.30 4.28 2.28
N ALA A 44 -18.48 4.20 2.92
CA ALA A 44 -18.79 3.18 3.94
C ALA A 44 -18.64 1.72 3.43
N ASP A 45 -18.65 1.52 2.11
CA ASP A 45 -18.53 0.23 1.43
C ASP A 45 -17.12 -0.05 0.85
N MET A 46 -16.16 0.85 1.07
CA MET A 46 -14.80 0.67 0.58
C MET A 46 -14.12 -0.51 1.28
N LYS A 47 -13.58 -1.43 0.49
CA LYS A 47 -12.77 -2.54 0.98
C LYS A 47 -11.42 -2.02 1.54
N PRO A 48 -10.85 -2.67 2.57
CA PRO A 48 -9.53 -2.32 3.06
C PRO A 48 -8.47 -2.35 1.96
N ILE A 49 -7.55 -1.38 1.98
CA ILE A 49 -6.40 -1.36 1.07
C ILE A 49 -5.46 -2.51 1.45
N THR A 50 -5.03 -3.29 0.47
CA THR A 50 -4.08 -4.40 0.67
C THR A 50 -2.70 -4.11 0.08
N PHE A 51 -1.68 -4.86 0.50
CA PHE A 51 -0.32 -4.75 -0.05
C PHE A 51 -0.28 -5.01 -1.57
N ARG A 52 -1.10 -5.96 -2.06
CA ARG A 52 -1.29 -6.22 -3.48
C ARG A 52 -1.74 -4.97 -4.20
N MET A 53 -2.77 -4.30 -3.70
CA MET A 53 -3.33 -3.10 -4.32
C MET A 53 -2.31 -1.95 -4.39
N MET A 54 -1.46 -1.80 -3.37
CA MET A 54 -0.37 -0.81 -3.38
C MET A 54 0.66 -1.13 -4.47
N ALA A 55 1.10 -2.37 -4.55
CA ALA A 55 2.11 -2.80 -5.52
C ALA A 55 1.61 -2.80 -6.97
N SER A 56 0.30 -3.00 -7.19
CA SER A 56 -0.33 -2.99 -8.52
C SER A 56 -0.96 -1.66 -8.90
N HIS A 57 -0.82 -0.61 -8.09
CA HIS A 57 -1.43 0.71 -8.35
C HIS A 57 -2.96 0.68 -8.48
N THR A 58 -3.64 -0.20 -7.72
CA THR A 58 -5.11 -0.34 -7.72
C THR A 58 -5.75 0.05 -6.39
N ALA A 59 -4.96 0.59 -5.45
CA ALA A 59 -5.44 1.06 -4.15
C ALA A 59 -6.29 2.36 -4.21
N GLY A 60 -6.39 3.00 -5.38
CA GLY A 60 -7.12 4.27 -5.54
C GLY A 60 -6.39 5.51 -4.99
N LEU A 61 -5.11 5.36 -4.60
CA LEU A 61 -4.31 6.46 -4.06
C LEU A 61 -3.95 7.50 -5.14
N ILE A 62 -4.18 8.76 -4.82
CA ILE A 62 -3.79 9.89 -5.67
C ILE A 62 -2.28 10.12 -5.52
N ARG A 63 -1.59 10.34 -6.64
CA ARG A 63 -0.14 10.54 -6.66
C ARG A 63 0.32 11.74 -5.83
N GLU A 64 -0.42 12.84 -5.94
CA GLU A 64 -0.14 14.15 -5.34
C GLU A 64 -1.46 14.65 -4.71
N PRO A 65 -1.79 14.23 -3.48
CA PRO A 65 -2.99 14.70 -2.79
C PRO A 65 -2.85 16.18 -2.41
N ASP A 66 -3.97 16.91 -2.34
CA ASP A 66 -3.96 18.26 -1.76
C ASP A 66 -3.66 18.13 -0.25
N LEU A 67 -2.63 18.83 0.22
CA LEU A 67 -2.19 18.82 1.62
C LEU A 67 -2.67 20.07 2.38
N ARG A 68 -3.54 20.88 1.77
CA ARG A 68 -4.09 22.11 2.35
C ARG A 68 -5.15 21.85 3.41
#